data_AF-A0A2A3TZ59-F1
#
_entry.id   AF-A0A2A3TZ59-F1
#
_cell.length_a   1.000
_cell.length_b   1.000
_cell.length_c   1.000
_cell.angle_alpha   90.00
_cell.angle_beta   90.00
_cell.angle_gamma   90.00
#
_symmetry.space_group_name_H-M   'P 1'
#
loop_
_entity.id
_entity.type
_entity.pdbx_description
1 polymer ?
#
loop_
_entity_poly.entity_id
_entity_poly.type
_entity_poly.pdbx_seq_one_letter_code
_entity_poly.pdbx_strand_id
1 'polypeptide(L)' 'MITSLDVKQNDNGTTHVKYTASFTGTSHICYGDFDATSEEAASAFKSMTSTDMWAGFKQLVLTRLKTEATNALGGGASE' A
#
# COMPACT_ATOMS: atom_id res chain seq x y z
N MET A 1 -10.31 -3.36 2.74
CA MET A 1 -10.40 -3.03 1.30
C MET A 1 -9.85 -1.64 1.08
N ILE A 2 -9.05 -1.42 0.04
CA ILE A 2 -8.65 -0.06 -0.37
C ILE A 2 -9.82 0.58 -1.10
N THR A 3 -10.34 1.68 -0.57
CA THR A 3 -11.52 2.40 -1.08
C THR A 3 -11.17 3.68 -1.83
N SER A 4 -9.98 4.23 -1.58
CA SER A 4 -9.42 5.36 -2.30
C SER A 4 -7.92 5.17 -2.48
N LEU A 5 -7.40 5.56 -3.64
CA LEU A 5 -6.00 5.48 -4.00
C LEU A 5 -5.64 6.65 -4.92
N ASP A 6 -4.60 7.40 -4.54
CA ASP A 6 -3.95 8.44 -5.36
C ASP A 6 -2.47 8.05 -5.50
N VAL A 7 -1.97 8.04 -6.74
CA VAL A 7 -0.62 7.59 -7.09
C VAL A 7 0.03 8.68 -7.94
N LYS A 8 1.15 9.24 -7.47
CA LYS A 8 1.89 10.31 -8.14
C LYS A 8 3.36 9.97 -8.20
N GLN A 9 4.01 10.26 -9.32
CA GLN A 9 5.46 10.15 -9.42
C GLN A 9 6.11 11.43 -8.87
N ASN A 10 7.13 11.26 -8.04
CA ASN A 10 7.96 12.34 -7.52
C ASN A 10 9.16 12.60 -8.45
N ASP A 11 9.73 13.80 -8.38
CA ASP A 11 10.89 14.20 -9.21
C ASP A 11 12.16 13.36 -8.95
N ASN A 12 12.26 12.76 -7.76
CA ASN A 12 13.36 11.88 -7.36
C ASN A 12 13.21 10.44 -7.86
N GLY A 13 12.19 10.16 -8.68
CA GLY A 13 11.92 8.84 -9.25
C GLY A 13 11.08 7.91 -8.38
N THR A 14 10.78 8.27 -7.12
CA THR A 14 9.87 7.47 -6.29
C THR A 14 8.41 7.71 -6.68
N THR A 15 7.53 6.82 -6.25
CA THR A 15 6.09 6.96 -6.46
C THR A 15 5.39 7.19 -5.13
N HIS A 16 4.85 8.38 -4.92
CA HIS A 16 4.02 8.70 -3.78
C HIS A 16 2.65 8.02 -3.89
N VAL A 17 2.27 7.27 -2.87
CA VAL A 17 1.00 6.55 -2.79
C VAL A 17 0.23 7.05 -1.57
N LYS A 18 -0.96 7.59 -1.78
CA LYS A 18 -1.90 7.95 -0.71
C LYS A 18 -3.14 7.08 -0.79
N TYR A 19 -3.58 6.54 0.34
CA TYR A 19 -4.66 5.56 0.37
C TYR A 19 -5.66 5.77 1.50
N THR A 20 -6.84 5.20 1.30
CA THR A 20 -7.83 4.94 2.35
C THR A 20 -8.16 3.46 2.35
N ALA A 21 -8.07 2.80 3.50
CA ALA A 21 -8.52 1.42 3.66
C ALA A 21 -9.67 1.34 4.66
N SER A 22 -10.73 0.62 4.27
CA SER A 22 -11.87 0.30 5.13
C SER A 22 -11.82 -1.16 5.56
N PHE A 23 -11.94 -1.41 6.86
CA PHE A 23 -12.07 -2.74 7.46
C PHE A 23 -13.54 -3.01 7.75
N THR A 24 -14.24 -3.63 6.80
CA THR A 24 -15.69 -3.81 6.84
C THR A 24 -16.19 -4.61 8.03
N GLY A 25 -15.39 -5.57 8.52
CA GLY A 25 -15.75 -6.37 9.70
C GLY A 25 -15.77 -5.58 11.01
N THR A 26 -15.09 -4.45 11.08
CA THR A 26 -14.94 -3.65 12.31
C THR A 26 -15.36 -2.19 12.14
N SER A 27 -15.79 -1.79 10.94
CA SER A 27 -16.12 -0.42 10.57
C SER A 27 -14.98 0.60 10.80
N HIS A 28 -13.74 0.13 10.91
CA HIS A 28 -12.58 1.01 11.01
C HIS A 28 -12.15 1.52 9.64
N ILE A 29 -11.66 2.76 9.62
CA ILE A 29 -11.07 3.37 8.43
C ILE A 29 -9.65 3.81 8.80
N CYS A 30 -8.67 3.42 7.99
CA CYS A 30 -7.32 3.95 8.09
C CYS A 30 -6.99 4.77 6.84
N TYR A 31 -6.18 5.79 7.07
CA TYR A 31 -5.62 6.67 6.05
C TYR A 31 -4.11 6.62 6.20
N GLY A 32 -3.40 6.75 5.09
CA GLY A 32 -1.97 6.86 5.12
C GLY A 32 -1.40 7.18 3.76
N ASP A 33 -0.11 7.42 3.76
CA ASP A 33 0.69 7.65 2.58
C ASP A 33 2.12 7.14 2.79
N PHE A 34 2.78 6.82 1.68
CA PHE A 34 4.19 6.46 1.66
C PHE A 34 4.77 6.64 0.25
N ASP A 35 6.08 6.76 0.16
CA ASP A 35 6.79 6.71 -1.11
C ASP A 35 7.27 5.27 -1.38
N ALA A 36 6.84 4.71 -2.50
CA ALA A 36 7.33 3.44 -3.02
C ALA A 36 8.58 3.67 -3.88
N THR A 37 9.55 2.75 -3.82
CA THR A 37 10.70 2.81 -4.72
C THR A 37 10.28 2.58 -6.17
N SER A 38 11.16 2.93 -7.12
CA SER A 38 10.95 2.69 -8.55
C SER A 38 10.69 1.21 -8.85
N GLU A 39 11.41 0.30 -8.18
CA GLU A 39 11.26 -1.15 -8.35
C GLU A 39 9.93 -1.67 -7.81
N GLU A 40 9.51 -1.17 -6.64
CA GLU A 40 8.22 -1.51 -6.03
C GLU A 40 7.07 -1.04 -6.93
N ALA A 41 7.14 0.21 -7.41
CA ALA A 41 6.14 0.78 -8.30
C ALA A 41 6.07 0.05 -9.64
N ALA A 42 7.21 -0.27 -10.25
CA ALA A 42 7.26 -1.04 -11.50
C ALA A 42 6.69 -2.44 -11.33
N SER A 43 6.94 -3.08 -10.19
CA SER A 43 6.40 -4.40 -9.86
C SER A 43 4.88 -4.34 -9.62
N ALA A 44 4.41 -3.34 -8.88
CA ALA A 44 3.00 -3.11 -8.65
C ALA A 44 2.24 -2.85 -9.96
N PHE A 45 2.81 -2.07 -10.88
CA PHE A 45 2.18 -1.79 -12.16
C PHE A 45 1.98 -3.04 -13.02
N LYS A 46 2.90 -4.02 -12.96
CA LYS A 46 2.78 -5.30 -13.68
C LYS A 46 1.61 -6.18 -13.21
N SER A 47 1.12 -5.97 -12.00
CA SER A 47 -0.01 -6.72 -11.44
C SER A 47 -1.38 -6.08 -11.77
N MET A 48 -1.42 -5.06 -12.63
CA MET A 48 -2.67 -4.50 -13.14
C MET A 48 -3.48 -5.56 -13.90
N THR A 49 -4.80 -5.51 -13.76
CA THR A 49 -5.73 -6.33 -14.56
C THR A 49 -6.62 -5.44 -15.41
N SER A 50 -7.32 -6.02 -16.37
CA SER A 50 -8.30 -5.30 -17.19
C SER A 50 -9.46 -4.71 -16.37
N THR A 51 -9.76 -5.29 -15.21
CA THR A 51 -10.86 -4.87 -14.33
C THR A 51 -10.39 -3.93 -13.22
N ASP A 52 -9.10 -3.93 -12.89
CA ASP A 52 -8.53 -3.10 -11.83
C ASP A 52 -7.08 -2.75 -12.16
N MET A 53 -6.91 -1.57 -12.78
CA MET A 53 -5.59 -1.05 -13.15
C MET A 53 -4.69 -0.79 -11.94
N TRP A 54 -5.28 -0.72 -10.72
CA TRP A 54 -4.58 -0.42 -9.48
C TRP A 54 -4.39 -1.65 -8.58
N ALA A 55 -4.70 -2.86 -9.06
CA ALA A 55 -4.67 -4.08 -8.26
C ALA A 55 -3.31 -4.28 -7.56
N GLY A 56 -2.20 -4.07 -8.25
CA GLY A 56 -0.87 -4.20 -7.65
C GLY A 56 -0.55 -3.15 -6.59
N PHE A 57 -0.94 -1.89 -6.80
CA PHE A 57 -0.76 -0.85 -5.78
C PHE A 57 -1.62 -1.10 -4.54
N LYS A 58 -2.84 -1.63 -4.71
CA LYS A 58 -3.67 -2.06 -3.57
C LYS A 58 -2.99 -3.18 -2.77
N GLN A 59 -2.38 -4.16 -3.44
CA GLN A 59 -1.61 -5.21 -2.79
C GLN A 59 -0.38 -4.67 -2.06
N LEU A 60 0.34 -3.71 -2.67
CA LEU A 60 1.48 -3.04 -2.04
C LEU A 60 1.07 -2.33 -0.74
N VAL A 61 -0.02 -1.55 -0.77
CA VAL A 61 -0.57 -0.88 0.42
C VAL A 61 -0.94 -1.88 1.51
N LEU A 62 -1.68 -2.94 1.17
CA LEU A 62 -2.10 -3.96 2.15
C LEU A 62 -0.90 -4.70 2.77
N THR A 63 0.13 -4.94 1.97
CA THR A 63 1.38 -5.57 2.42
C THR A 63 2.12 -4.65 3.41
N ARG A 64 2.28 -3.37 3.07
CA ARG A 64 2.90 -2.37 3.96
C ARG A 64 2.15 -2.24 5.28
N LEU A 65 0.82 -2.13 5.25
CA LEU A 65 -0.02 -2.11 6.45
C LEU A 65 0.22 -3.33 7.35
N LYS A 66 0.30 -4.53 6.76
CA LYS A 66 0.57 -5.76 7.50
C LYS A 66 1.96 -5.75 8.14
N THR A 67 2.98 -5.29 7.41
CA THR A 67 4.35 -5.20 7.92
C THR A 67 4.45 -4.22 9.08
N GLU A 68 3.92 -3.01 8.94
CA GLU A 68 3.93 -2.00 10.00
C GLU A 68 3.17 -2.47 11.25
N ALA A 69 2.00 -3.11 11.07
CA ALA A 69 1.25 -3.69 12.17
C ALA A 69 2.06 -4.78 12.90
N THR A 70 2.73 -5.67 12.15
CA THR A 70 3.60 -6.72 12.74
C THR A 70 4.74 -6.10 13.54
N ASN A 71 5.40 -5.09 12.98
CA ASN A 71 6.51 -4.39 13.63
C ASN A 71 6.06 -3.68 14.92
N ALA A 72 4.91 -2.98 14.87
CA ALA A 72 4.35 -2.29 16.02
C ALA A 72 3.98 -3.24 17.17
N LEU A 73 3.61 -4.48 16.86
CA LEU A 73 3.32 -5.54 17.83
C LEU A 73 4.58 -6.24 18.36
N GLY A 74 5.78 -5.80 17.98
CA GLY A 74 7.05 -6.35 18.45
C GLY A 74 7.56 -7.55 17.64
N GLY A 75 6.96 -7.86 16.49
CA GLY A 75 7.30 -9.02 15.64
C GLY A 75 8.66 -8.96 14.91
N GLY A 76 9.56 -8.07 15.33
CA GLY A 76 10.96 -8.00 14.89
C GLY A 76 11.96 -8.01 16.04
N ALA A 77 11.52 -8.18 17.29
CA ALA A 77 12.39 -8.45 18.42
C ALA A 77 12.50 -9.97 18.61
N SER A 78 13.73 -10.46 18.53
CA SER A 78 14.16 -11.84 18.67
C SER A 78 13.45 -12.62 19.79
N GLU A 79 13.04 -13.85 19.46
CA GLU A 79 13.13 -15.00 20.37
C GLU A 79 14.06 -16.04 19.71
#